data_AF-A0A0M8Z3D0-F1
#
_entry.id   AF-A0A0M8Z3D0-F1
#
_cell.length_a   1.000
_cell.length_b   1.000
_cell.length_c   1.000
_cell.angle_alpha   90.00
_cell.angle_beta   90.00
_cell.angle_gamma   90.00
#
_symmetry.space_group_name_H-M   'P 1'
#
loop_
_entity.id
_entity.type
_entity.pdbx_description
1 polymer ?
#
loop_
_entity_poly.entity_id
_entity_poly.type
_entity_poly.pdbx_seq_one_letter_code
_entity_poly.pdbx_strand_id
1 'polypeptide(L)'
;MWSHLVSDVSYAELHAFAAALGVPRRAFERDHYDLPAQRYADAVSAGAREVSSREVVRLLHAAGLRRRKGSTGTGADAGPGLQSRSS
;
A
#
# COMPACT_ATOMS: atom_id res chain seq x y z
N MET A 1 -11.69 6.26 -11.02
CA MET A 1 -11.63 5.56 -9.72
C MET A 1 -10.58 4.46 -9.81
N TRP A 2 -9.90 4.14 -8.70
CA TRP A 2 -8.89 3.10 -8.61
C TRP A 2 -9.28 2.11 -7.50
N SER A 3 -8.91 0.86 -7.68
CA SER A 3 -9.19 -0.22 -6.72
C SER A 3 -7.88 -0.82 -6.23
N HIS A 4 -7.78 -1.09 -4.94
CA HIS A 4 -6.57 -1.66 -4.34
C HIS A 4 -6.74 -3.17 -4.23
N LEU A 5 -5.84 -3.91 -4.88
CA LEU A 5 -5.79 -5.37 -4.81
C LEU A 5 -4.71 -5.77 -3.80
N VAL A 6 -5.10 -6.58 -2.81
CA VAL A 6 -4.24 -7.12 -1.76
C VAL A 6 -4.41 -8.63 -1.64
N SER A 7 -3.48 -9.30 -0.98
CA SER A 7 -3.67 -10.67 -0.47
C SER A 7 -3.57 -10.63 1.05
N ASP A 8 -4.35 -11.49 1.71
CA ASP A 8 -4.30 -11.75 3.15
C ASP A 8 -3.49 -13.00 3.49
N VAL A 9 -2.86 -13.64 2.48
CA VAL A 9 -2.04 -14.84 2.64
C VAL A 9 -0.57 -14.52 2.40
N SER A 10 -0.22 -13.99 1.22
CA SER A 10 1.17 -13.73 0.86
C SER A 10 1.34 -12.81 -0.35
N TYR A 11 2.50 -12.18 -0.49
CA TYR A 11 2.85 -11.46 -1.72
C TYR A 11 3.05 -12.38 -2.93
N ALA A 12 3.47 -13.63 -2.73
CA ALA A 12 3.63 -14.57 -3.84
C ALA A 12 2.30 -14.83 -4.54
N GLU A 13 1.23 -15.06 -3.75
CA GLU A 13 -0.13 -15.17 -4.26
C GLU A 13 -0.59 -13.88 -4.94
N LEU A 14 -0.40 -12.73 -4.29
CA LEU A 14 -0.76 -11.43 -4.85
C LEU A 14 -0.09 -11.18 -6.21
N HIS A 15 1.20 -11.48 -6.34
CA HIS A 15 1.93 -11.34 -7.60
C HIS A 15 1.45 -12.32 -8.67
N ALA A 16 1.15 -13.57 -8.30
CA ALA A 16 0.63 -14.56 -9.23
C ALA A 16 -0.75 -14.15 -9.76
N PHE A 17 -1.64 -13.70 -8.87
CA PHE A 17 -2.98 -13.22 -9.24
C PHE A 17 -2.90 -11.97 -10.13
N ALA A 18 -2.06 -10.99 -9.77
CA ALA A 18 -1.86 -9.79 -10.58
C ALA A 18 -1.28 -10.12 -11.97
N ALA A 19 -0.35 -11.08 -12.06
CA ALA A 19 0.20 -11.53 -13.33
C ALA A 19 -0.85 -12.23 -14.21
N ALA A 20 -1.73 -13.04 -13.62
CA ALA A 20 -2.86 -13.67 -14.33
C ALA A 20 -3.84 -12.64 -14.90
N LEU A 21 -4.04 -11.51 -14.20
CA LEU A 21 -4.80 -10.38 -14.71
C LEU A 21 -4.04 -9.55 -15.75
N GLY A 22 -2.76 -9.82 -16.00
CA GLY A 22 -1.91 -9.03 -16.90
C GLY A 22 -1.50 -7.67 -16.31
N VAL A 23 -1.46 -7.54 -14.99
CA VAL A 23 -0.97 -6.37 -14.28
C VAL A 23 0.56 -6.47 -14.15
N PRO A 24 1.33 -5.47 -14.61
CA PRO A 24 2.78 -5.55 -14.60
C PRO A 24 3.34 -5.46 -13.17
N ARG A 25 4.43 -6.18 -12.88
CA ARG A 25 5.06 -6.22 -11.54
C ARG A 25 5.41 -4.83 -10.98
N ARG A 26 5.78 -3.88 -11.86
CA ARG A 26 6.12 -2.50 -11.50
C ARG A 26 4.96 -1.68 -10.91
N ALA A 27 3.72 -2.14 -11.05
CA ALA A 27 2.54 -1.51 -10.45
C ALA A 27 2.33 -1.93 -8.97
N PHE A 28 3.26 -2.70 -8.42
CA PHE A 28 3.22 -3.10 -7.02
C PHE A 28 3.71 -1.98 -6.10
N GLU A 29 2.85 -1.55 -5.19
CA GLU A 29 3.12 -0.48 -4.23
C GLU A 29 3.26 -1.05 -2.81
N ARG A 30 4.43 -1.65 -2.53
CA ARG A 30 4.88 -2.18 -1.21
C ARG A 30 4.07 -3.35 -0.64
N ASP A 31 2.76 -3.26 -0.65
CA ASP A 31 1.83 -4.26 -0.09
C ASP A 31 0.55 -4.47 -0.93
N HIS A 32 0.35 -3.73 -2.02
CA HIS A 32 -0.83 -3.84 -2.87
C HIS A 32 -0.52 -3.55 -4.34
N TYR A 33 -1.48 -3.86 -5.21
CA TYR A 33 -1.54 -3.37 -6.58
C TYR A 33 -2.67 -2.35 -6.73
N ASP A 34 -2.37 -1.30 -7.46
CA ASP A 34 -3.33 -0.28 -7.84
C ASP A 34 -3.95 -0.62 -9.21
N LEU A 35 -5.26 -0.91 -9.22
CA LEU A 35 -6.00 -1.31 -10.42
C LEU A 35 -6.84 -0.15 -10.97
N PRO A 36 -6.80 0.11 -12.28
CA PRO A 36 -7.78 1.00 -12.92
C PRO A 36 -9.18 0.39 -12.85
N ALA A 37 -10.21 1.24 -12.78
CA ALA A 37 -11.62 0.82 -12.63
C ALA A 37 -12.08 -0.26 -13.62
N GLN A 38 -11.54 -0.26 -14.85
CA GLN A 38 -11.88 -1.25 -15.87
C GLN A 38 -11.50 -2.68 -15.46
N ARG A 39 -10.42 -2.85 -14.70
CA ARG A 39 -9.93 -4.16 -14.24
C ARG A 39 -10.60 -4.64 -12.96
N TYR A 40 -11.47 -3.82 -12.38
CA TYR A 40 -12.17 -4.17 -11.16
C TYR A 40 -13.07 -5.40 -11.35
N ALA A 41 -13.91 -5.37 -12.40
CA ALA A 41 -14.79 -6.47 -12.73
C ALA A 41 -14.00 -7.74 -13.09
N ASP A 42 -12.87 -7.60 -13.78
CA ASP A 42 -11.99 -8.72 -14.13
C ASP A 42 -11.41 -9.36 -12.87
N ALA A 43 -10.96 -8.55 -11.90
CA ALA A 43 -10.42 -9.06 -10.64
C ALA A 43 -11.48 -9.84 -9.85
N VAL A 44 -12.69 -9.32 -9.73
CA VAL A 44 -13.79 -10.01 -9.05
C VAL A 44 -14.16 -11.30 -9.78
N SER A 45 -14.24 -11.27 -11.12
CA SER A 45 -14.54 -12.44 -11.95
C SER A 45 -13.44 -13.50 -11.86
N ALA A 46 -12.18 -13.09 -11.66
CA ALA A 46 -11.04 -13.99 -11.44
C ALA A 46 -10.98 -14.55 -10.00
N GLY A 47 -11.89 -14.15 -9.11
CA GLY A 47 -12.00 -14.68 -7.76
C GLY A 47 -11.57 -13.72 -6.64
N ALA A 48 -11.26 -12.46 -6.94
CA ALA A 48 -11.04 -11.46 -5.89
C ALA A 48 -12.35 -11.14 -5.18
N ARG A 49 -12.30 -10.97 -3.86
CA ARG A 49 -13.46 -10.57 -3.06
C ARG A 49 -13.52 -9.04 -2.91
N GLU A 50 -14.66 -8.45 -3.25
CA GLU A 50 -14.94 -7.05 -2.92
C GLU A 50 -15.06 -6.88 -1.40
N VAL A 51 -14.26 -5.97 -0.86
CA VAL A 51 -14.28 -5.62 0.56
C VAL A 51 -14.12 -4.12 0.75
N SER A 52 -14.59 -3.60 1.89
CA SER A 52 -14.40 -2.19 2.23
C SER A 52 -12.92 -1.85 2.46
N SER A 53 -12.53 -0.58 2.26
CA SER A 53 -11.16 -0.12 2.51
C SER A 53 -10.68 -0.37 3.95
N ARG A 54 -11.59 -0.33 4.94
CA ARG A 54 -11.26 -0.65 6.34
C ARG A 54 -10.90 -2.12 6.49
N GLU A 55 -11.58 -3.00 5.75
CA GLU A 55 -11.32 -4.43 5.79
C GLU A 55 -10.00 -4.79 5.09
N VAL A 56 -9.67 -4.13 3.98
CA VAL A 56 -8.34 -4.24 3.34
C VAL A 56 -7.21 -4.00 4.36
N VAL A 57 -7.30 -2.91 5.13
CA VAL A 57 -6.29 -2.59 6.15
C VAL A 57 -6.24 -3.67 7.23
N ARG A 58 -7.39 -4.16 7.71
CA ARG A 58 -7.44 -5.24 8.71
C ARG A 58 -6.78 -6.52 8.20
N LEU A 59 -7.10 -6.94 6.99
CA LEU A 59 -6.54 -8.14 6.36
C LEU A 59 -5.02 -8.04 6.21
N LEU A 60 -4.52 -6.90 5.72
CA LEU A 60 -3.08 -6.64 5.61
C LEU A 60 -2.36 -6.68 6.97
N HIS A 61 -3.00 -6.16 8.02
CA HIS A 61 -2.45 -6.21 9.38
C HIS A 61 -2.47 -7.64 9.94
N ALA A 62 -3.57 -8.37 9.77
CA ALA A 62 -3.69 -9.76 10.23
C ALA A 62 -2.67 -10.68 9.53
N ALA A 63 -2.42 -10.46 8.24
CA ALA A 63 -1.44 -11.20 7.45
C ALA A 63 0.02 -10.80 7.71
N GLY A 64 0.27 -9.72 8.47
CA GLY A 64 1.62 -9.17 8.64
C GLY A 64 2.21 -8.53 7.37
N LEU A 65 1.37 -8.23 6.37
CA LEU A 65 1.77 -7.71 5.07
C LEU A 65 1.71 -6.18 5.00
N ARG A 66 1.11 -5.49 5.98
CA ARG A 66 1.01 -4.02 5.91
C ARG A 66 2.38 -3.34 5.89
N ARG A 67 2.65 -2.56 4.85
CA ARG A 67 3.86 -1.72 4.71
C ARG A 67 3.49 -0.24 4.60
N ARG A 68 3.63 0.49 5.71
CA ARG A 68 3.43 1.94 5.72
C ARG A 68 4.52 2.65 4.92
N LYS A 69 4.14 3.65 4.13
CA LYS A 69 5.10 4.61 3.57
C LYS A 69 5.64 5.41 4.76
N GLY A 70 6.94 5.28 5.04
CA GLY A 70 7.59 6.06 6.10
C GLY A 70 7.36 7.54 5.82
N SER A 71 6.86 8.27 6.81
CA SER A 71 6.82 9.73 6.76
C SER A 71 8.26 10.20 6.67
N THR A 72 8.71 10.59 5.49
CA THR A 72 9.91 11.42 5.34
C THR A 72 9.67 12.67 6.16
N GLY A 73 10.26 12.73 7.36
CA GLY A 73 10.27 13.91 8.19
C GLY A 73 11.06 14.99 7.48
N THR A 74 10.36 15.91 6.83
CA THR A 74 10.96 17.19 6.44
C THR A 74 11.06 18.05 7.69
N GLY A 75 12.27 18.13 8.25
CA GLY A 75 12.88 19.29 8.89
C GLY A 75 12.17 19.97 10.05
N ALA A 76 12.62 19.68 11.27
CA ALA A 76 12.76 20.68 12.34
C ALA A 76 13.79 20.21 13.39
N ASP A 77 15.00 19.86 12.95
CA ASP A 77 16.19 19.99 13.81
C ASP A 77 16.60 21.46 13.80
N ALA A 78 15.90 22.27 14.58
CA ALA A 78 16.42 23.56 15.04
C ALA A 78 17.39 23.24 16.18
N GLY A 79 18.69 23.37 15.88
CA GLY A 79 19.78 23.15 16.84
C GLY A 79 19.66 24.00 18.12
N PRO A 80 20.43 23.65 19.16
CA PRO A 80 20.30 24.25 20.48
C PRO A 80 20.64 25.73 20.45
N GLY A 81 19.75 26.53 21.06
CA GLY A 81 19.90 27.97 21.18
C GLY A 81 21.20 28.38 21.87
N LEU A 82 21.96 29.25 21.21
CA LEU A 82 22.94 30.10 21.85
C LEU A 82 22.52 31.55 21.59
N GLN A 83 21.84 32.16 22.56
CA GLN A 83 21.74 33.61 22.64
C GLN A 83 22.79 34.08 23.64
N SER A 84 23.88 34.61 23.08
CA SER A 84 24.95 35.28 23.79
C SER A 84 24.41 36.47 24.58
N ARG A 85 24.81 36.52 25.85
CA ARG A 85 24.78 37.71 26.68
C ARG A 85 25.66 38.80 26.06
N SER A 86 25.22 40.05 26.11
CA SER A 86 26.12 41.21 26.07
C SER A 86 25.51 42.34 26.89
N SER A 87 26.43 43.06 27.54
CA SER A 87 26.32 43.98 28.67
C SER A 87 25.46 45.21 28.45
#